data_AF-A0A1X7STK4-F1
#
_entry.id   AF-A0A1X7STK4-F1
#
_cell.length_a   1.000
_cell.length_b   1.000
_cell.length_c   1.000
_cell.angle_alpha   90.00
_cell.angle_beta   90.00
_cell.angle_gamma   90.00
#
_symmetry.space_group_name_H-M   'P 1'
#
loop_
_entity.id
_entity.type
_entity.pdbx_description
1 polymer ?
#
loop_
_entity_poly.entity_id
_entity_poly.type
_entity_poly.pdbx_seq_one_letter_code
_entity_poly.pdbx_strand_id
1 'polypeptide(L)'
;MRVDLAAETLSSTVAKAIRHFLNDDAEETAVFIERFNKFFDILNVKNYTECYLKRKYNKTPYRWDKDIRLEWLETVFLPWLDEWEQEAKTLSFIELIRYIFTIPGVKSFLSENISQDPLEKFFGRQRQRGGVNENPTTKQFLVNNQALRVVNSIKIDTSKGNTRGSNQDTVIIDDGPLQKRRRCSKPIANTPLLSPDDSQNDMINLTSIVADALASNIFQVPTKEATTAMQSARALHEWLSDNEGIALQCNDIFRQFYNLWTSLPPRNHSIREQIWQRFTSFISSSEYTLIWQSLYSLASVKKSSVLSLYLTYFFFVKFWKNKYSIADNATEEQQVTAITEDEKCALWYIAGYLIRKVKGKVGMLLAEKMEMFLEEVDDVIEDDTTLEEDIQHPKKWLESINRGGLVKCSNDFYEHLQTVEKEIRQLILPSSKCVPLLETTTDLLKSRNIEESWSSVSQGLDIGDSAKIHSLVIEEFLKVRCFGHTKIFLELYKNTKKKNLQKSRGFRTTLLATSTTSTSESSL
;
A
#
# COMPACT_ATOMS: atom_id res chain seq x y z
N MET A 1 -17.81 -7.19 -8.01
CA MET A 1 -18.27 -7.82 -9.25
C MET A 1 -17.60 -7.15 -10.44
N ARG A 2 -16.99 -7.94 -11.33
CA ARG A 2 -16.27 -7.49 -12.53
C ARG A 2 -17.19 -7.65 -13.74
N VAL A 3 -17.85 -6.57 -14.15
CA VAL A 3 -18.85 -6.56 -15.26
C VAL A 3 -18.18 -6.71 -16.62
N ASP A 4 -16.91 -6.33 -16.72
CA ASP A 4 -16.05 -6.53 -17.88
C ASP A 4 -15.88 -8.01 -18.21
N LEU A 5 -15.60 -8.85 -17.21
CA LEU A 5 -15.45 -10.31 -17.41
C LEU A 5 -16.75 -10.97 -17.85
N ALA A 6 -17.89 -10.54 -17.30
CA ALA A 6 -19.19 -11.05 -17.70
C ALA A 6 -19.52 -10.68 -19.16
N ALA A 7 -19.19 -9.46 -19.59
CA ALA A 7 -19.38 -9.00 -20.96
C ALA A 7 -18.45 -9.70 -21.97
N GLU A 8 -17.23 -10.06 -21.57
CA GLU A 8 -16.31 -10.85 -22.40
C GLU A 8 -16.77 -12.30 -22.55
N THR A 9 -17.27 -12.89 -21.46
CA THR A 9 -17.79 -14.27 -21.44
C THR A 9 -19.06 -14.39 -22.28
N LEU A 10 -19.98 -13.44 -22.14
CA LEU A 10 -21.23 -13.38 -22.91
C LEU A 10 -21.05 -12.56 -24.19
N SER A 11 -20.05 -12.89 -25.00
CA SER A 11 -19.75 -12.15 -26.23
C SER A 11 -20.12 -12.92 -27.49
N SER A 12 -20.44 -12.19 -28.56
CA SER A 12 -20.71 -12.78 -29.87
C SER A 12 -19.56 -13.64 -30.42
N THR A 13 -18.32 -13.36 -30.00
CA THR A 13 -17.15 -14.15 -30.41
C THR A 13 -17.16 -15.51 -29.73
N VAL A 14 -17.55 -15.57 -28.45
CA VAL A 14 -17.67 -16.83 -27.70
C VAL A 14 -18.78 -17.69 -28.28
N ALA A 15 -19.95 -17.12 -28.59
CA ALA A 15 -21.03 -17.88 -29.22
C ALA A 15 -20.62 -18.47 -30.59
N LYS A 16 -19.91 -17.70 -31.42
CA LYS A 16 -19.37 -18.19 -32.70
C LYS A 16 -18.34 -19.30 -32.51
N ALA A 17 -17.48 -19.19 -31.49
CA ALA A 17 -16.52 -20.24 -31.16
C ALA A 17 -17.24 -21.52 -30.71
N ILE A 18 -18.26 -21.40 -29.86
CA ILE A 18 -19.09 -22.55 -29.43
C ILE A 18 -19.70 -23.25 -30.64
N ARG A 19 -20.35 -22.52 -31.56
CA ARG A 19 -20.90 -23.13 -32.78
C ARG A 19 -19.84 -23.77 -33.67
N HIS A 20 -18.64 -23.19 -33.72
CA HIS A 20 -17.57 -23.69 -34.57
C HIS A 20 -16.89 -24.96 -34.00
N PHE A 21 -16.78 -25.07 -32.68
CA PHE A 21 -16.03 -26.14 -32.03
C PHE A 21 -16.91 -27.22 -31.39
N LEU A 22 -18.17 -26.93 -31.05
CA LEU A 22 -19.06 -27.82 -30.29
C LEU A 22 -20.32 -28.22 -31.07
N ASN A 23 -20.55 -27.68 -32.28
CA ASN A 23 -21.67 -28.02 -33.17
C ASN A 23 -23.04 -28.03 -32.44
N ASP A 24 -23.98 -28.90 -32.86
CA ASP A 24 -25.38 -28.93 -32.38
C ASP A 24 -25.51 -29.18 -30.87
N ASP A 25 -24.53 -29.82 -30.23
CA ASP A 25 -24.57 -30.17 -28.80
C ASP A 25 -24.56 -28.94 -27.89
N ALA A 26 -24.13 -27.79 -28.38
CA ALA A 26 -24.03 -26.55 -27.62
C ALA A 26 -24.79 -25.37 -28.25
N GLU A 27 -25.70 -25.64 -29.19
CA GLU A 27 -26.43 -24.58 -29.91
C GLU A 27 -27.26 -23.71 -28.97
N GLU A 28 -27.98 -24.31 -28.02
CA GLU A 28 -28.78 -23.55 -27.03
C GLU A 28 -27.93 -22.61 -26.18
N THR A 29 -26.69 -23.01 -25.87
CA THR A 29 -25.75 -22.17 -25.13
C THR A 29 -25.24 -21.00 -25.98
N ALA A 30 -24.97 -21.25 -27.26
CA ALA A 30 -24.59 -20.20 -28.20
C ALA A 30 -25.74 -19.18 -28.40
N VAL A 31 -26.98 -19.67 -28.51
CA VAL A 31 -28.20 -18.85 -28.61
C VAL A 31 -28.38 -17.98 -27.36
N PHE A 32 -28.23 -18.55 -26.16
CA PHE A 32 -28.28 -17.81 -24.90
C PHE A 32 -27.25 -16.68 -24.88
N ILE A 33 -25.98 -16.98 -25.19
CA ILE A 33 -24.88 -16.00 -25.19
C ILE A 33 -25.15 -14.87 -26.19
N GLU A 34 -25.66 -15.18 -27.39
CA GLU A 34 -25.97 -14.16 -28.38
C GLU A 34 -27.14 -13.27 -27.99
N ARG A 35 -28.20 -13.84 -27.41
CA ARG A 35 -29.35 -13.07 -26.93
C ARG A 35 -28.93 -12.08 -25.85
N PHE A 36 -28.11 -12.50 -24.89
CA PHE A 36 -27.58 -11.60 -23.85
C PHE A 36 -26.55 -10.59 -24.39
N ASN A 37 -25.65 -10.98 -25.29
CA ASN A 37 -24.73 -10.04 -25.93
C ASN A 37 -25.50 -8.95 -26.69
N LYS A 38 -26.53 -9.34 -27.46
CA LYS A 38 -27.35 -8.41 -28.25
C LYS A 38 -28.15 -7.47 -27.35
N PHE A 39 -28.82 -8.00 -26.33
CA PHE A 39 -29.51 -7.19 -25.31
C PHE A 39 -28.56 -6.17 -24.65
N PHE A 40 -27.38 -6.62 -24.22
CA PHE A 40 -26.40 -5.74 -23.58
C PHE A 40 -25.88 -4.66 -24.52
N ASP A 41 -25.59 -4.99 -25.79
CA ASP A 41 -25.16 -4.02 -26.79
C ASP A 41 -26.25 -2.98 -27.11
N ILE A 42 -27.52 -3.40 -27.17
CA ILE A 42 -28.70 -2.54 -27.38
C ILE A 42 -28.87 -1.52 -26.23
N LEU A 43 -28.63 -1.94 -24.99
CA LEU A 43 -28.73 -1.04 -23.82
C LEU A 43 -27.48 -0.17 -23.59
N ASN A 44 -26.34 -0.53 -24.18
CA ASN A 44 -25.05 0.10 -23.91
C ASN A 44 -24.51 0.93 -25.09
N VAL A 45 -25.41 1.77 -25.63
CA VAL A 45 -25.14 2.77 -26.67
C VAL A 45 -24.60 4.05 -26.03
N LYS A 46 -23.37 4.46 -26.37
CA LYS A 46 -22.70 5.60 -25.70
C LYS A 46 -22.49 6.82 -26.59
N ASN A 47 -22.22 6.62 -27.87
CA ASN A 47 -21.91 7.70 -28.81
C ASN A 47 -22.15 7.26 -30.27
N TYR A 48 -22.03 8.21 -31.20
CA TYR A 48 -22.29 8.01 -32.63
C TYR A 48 -21.20 7.22 -33.37
N THR A 49 -20.04 6.99 -32.78
CA THR A 49 -18.85 6.45 -33.47
C THR A 49 -18.50 5.02 -33.04
N GLU A 50 -18.91 4.59 -31.85
CA GLU A 50 -18.54 3.29 -31.27
C GLU A 50 -19.06 2.11 -32.11
N CYS A 51 -20.24 2.23 -32.72
CA CYS A 51 -20.78 1.18 -33.59
C CYS A 51 -19.89 0.95 -34.84
N TYR A 52 -19.33 2.01 -35.41
CA TYR A 52 -18.45 1.94 -36.58
C TYR A 52 -17.05 1.45 -36.20
N LEU A 53 -16.48 2.00 -35.13
CA LEU A 53 -15.13 1.64 -34.66
C LEU A 53 -15.06 0.18 -34.19
N LYS A 54 -16.10 -0.32 -33.51
CA LYS A 54 -16.14 -1.69 -32.98
C LYS A 54 -16.93 -2.66 -33.87
N ARG A 55 -17.42 -2.20 -35.03
CA ARG A 55 -18.27 -2.99 -35.95
C ARG A 55 -19.47 -3.65 -35.25
N LYS A 56 -20.05 -2.96 -34.26
CA LYS A 56 -21.19 -3.43 -33.47
C LYS A 56 -22.45 -2.67 -33.86
N TYR A 57 -23.22 -3.23 -34.79
CA TYR A 57 -24.44 -2.59 -35.31
C TYR A 57 -25.51 -2.39 -34.22
N ASN A 58 -25.62 -3.31 -33.26
CA ASN A 58 -26.59 -3.19 -32.17
C ASN A 58 -26.32 -2.00 -31.22
N LYS A 59 -25.12 -1.40 -31.29
CA LYS A 59 -24.71 -0.20 -30.54
C LYS A 59 -24.98 1.12 -31.28
N THR A 60 -25.76 1.11 -32.36
CA THR A 60 -26.09 2.35 -33.08
C THR A 60 -26.96 3.28 -32.21
N PRO A 61 -26.79 4.61 -32.30
CA PRO A 61 -27.72 5.55 -31.68
C PRO A 61 -29.15 5.34 -32.18
N TYR A 62 -30.12 5.34 -31.27
CA TYR A 62 -31.55 5.35 -31.62
C TYR A 62 -31.91 6.65 -32.32
N ARG A 63 -32.67 6.57 -33.41
CA ARG A 63 -33.05 7.73 -34.23
C ARG A 63 -34.56 7.87 -34.42
N TRP A 64 -35.31 6.82 -34.10
CA TRP A 64 -36.77 6.76 -34.19
C TRP A 64 -37.32 5.76 -33.16
N ASP A 65 -38.62 5.81 -32.95
CA ASP A 65 -39.40 4.92 -32.08
C ASP A 65 -39.62 3.53 -32.70
N LYS A 66 -39.57 3.40 -34.02
CA LYS A 66 -39.74 2.14 -34.77
C LYS A 66 -38.41 1.45 -35.09
N ASP A 67 -37.47 1.44 -34.14
CA ASP A 67 -36.17 0.78 -34.31
C ASP A 67 -36.34 -0.74 -34.26
N ILE A 68 -35.80 -1.43 -35.26
CA ILE A 68 -35.83 -2.90 -35.37
C ILE A 68 -35.24 -3.61 -34.13
N ARG A 69 -34.37 -2.91 -33.38
CA ARG A 69 -33.82 -3.42 -32.11
C ARG A 69 -34.83 -3.37 -30.98
N LEU A 70 -35.71 -2.37 -30.95
CA LEU A 70 -36.82 -2.28 -30.00
C LEU A 70 -37.87 -3.35 -30.33
N GLU A 71 -38.19 -3.52 -31.61
CA GLU A 71 -39.07 -4.61 -32.07
C GLU A 71 -38.51 -5.98 -31.67
N TRP A 72 -37.20 -6.23 -31.85
CA TRP A 72 -36.57 -7.47 -31.41
C TRP A 72 -36.61 -7.67 -29.88
N LEU A 73 -36.49 -6.60 -29.09
CA LEU A 73 -36.63 -6.70 -27.63
C LEU A 73 -38.04 -7.15 -27.25
N GLU A 74 -39.05 -6.51 -27.83
CA GLU A 74 -40.47 -6.77 -27.52
C GLU A 74 -40.95 -8.13 -28.02
N THR A 75 -40.54 -8.53 -29.23
CA THR A 75 -41.11 -9.72 -29.90
C THR A 75 -40.29 -10.99 -29.71
N VAL A 76 -39.01 -10.88 -29.34
CA VAL A 76 -38.10 -12.04 -29.25
C VAL A 76 -37.43 -12.17 -27.90
N PHE A 77 -36.79 -11.10 -27.39
CA PHE A 77 -35.98 -11.22 -26.18
C PHE A 77 -36.81 -11.32 -24.90
N LEU A 78 -37.81 -10.44 -24.73
CA LEU A 78 -38.64 -10.42 -23.53
C LEU A 78 -39.50 -11.68 -23.37
N PRO A 79 -40.22 -12.17 -24.41
CA PRO A 79 -40.99 -13.40 -24.30
C PRO A 79 -40.12 -14.62 -23.96
N TRP A 80 -38.94 -14.73 -24.57
CA TRP A 80 -37.98 -15.79 -24.26
C TRP A 80 -37.44 -15.73 -22.83
N LEU A 81 -37.20 -14.52 -22.32
CA LEU A 81 -36.73 -14.33 -20.96
C LEU A 81 -37.81 -14.71 -19.94
N ASP A 82 -39.08 -14.40 -20.23
CA ASP A 82 -40.23 -14.78 -19.41
C ASP A 82 -40.43 -16.30 -19.39
N GLU A 83 -40.31 -16.98 -20.53
CA GLU A 83 -40.33 -18.45 -20.61
C GLU A 83 -39.20 -19.07 -19.76
N TRP A 84 -37.97 -18.57 -19.91
CA TRP A 84 -36.82 -19.05 -19.15
C TRP A 84 -36.96 -18.79 -17.64
N GLU A 85 -37.53 -17.65 -17.24
CA GLU A 85 -37.83 -17.34 -15.85
C GLU A 85 -38.89 -18.29 -15.27
N GLN A 86 -39.93 -18.62 -16.05
CA GLN A 86 -40.96 -19.58 -15.65
C GLN A 86 -40.42 -21.01 -15.53
N GLU A 87 -39.55 -21.46 -16.43
CA GLU A 87 -38.87 -22.75 -16.32
C GLU A 87 -37.96 -22.82 -15.08
N ALA A 88 -37.23 -21.74 -14.78
CA ALA A 88 -36.31 -21.68 -13.65
C ALA A 88 -37.00 -21.60 -12.27
N LYS A 89 -38.20 -20.98 -12.18
CA LYS A 89 -38.86 -20.72 -10.89
C LYS A 89 -39.94 -21.71 -10.48
N THR A 90 -40.56 -22.45 -11.41
CA THR A 90 -41.94 -22.95 -11.14
C THR A 90 -42.07 -24.45 -10.92
N LEU A 91 -41.23 -25.30 -11.52
CA LEU A 91 -41.42 -26.76 -11.44
C LEU A 91 -40.83 -27.40 -10.18
N SER A 92 -39.57 -27.12 -9.82
CA SER A 92 -38.87 -27.86 -8.75
C SER A 92 -39.31 -27.48 -7.33
N PHE A 93 -39.64 -26.21 -7.05
CA PHE A 93 -39.95 -25.75 -5.70
C PHE A 93 -41.39 -26.05 -5.27
N ILE A 94 -42.36 -25.89 -6.18
CA ILE A 94 -43.77 -26.16 -5.90
C ILE A 94 -44.01 -27.66 -5.69
N GLU A 95 -43.40 -28.50 -6.52
CA GLU A 95 -43.48 -29.97 -6.38
C GLU A 95 -42.83 -30.45 -5.08
N LEU A 96 -41.67 -29.89 -4.71
CA LEU A 96 -40.98 -30.19 -3.47
C LEU A 96 -41.82 -29.84 -2.23
N ILE A 97 -42.42 -28.65 -2.20
CA ILE A 97 -43.30 -28.25 -1.08
C ILE A 97 -44.50 -29.19 -0.99
N ARG A 98 -45.16 -29.47 -2.12
CA ARG A 98 -46.32 -30.38 -2.14
C ARG A 98 -45.95 -31.77 -1.62
N TYR A 99 -44.81 -32.32 -2.03
CA TYR A 99 -44.31 -33.60 -1.54
C TYR A 99 -43.99 -33.58 -0.04
N ILE A 100 -43.30 -32.55 0.47
CA ILE A 100 -42.92 -32.43 1.89
C ILE A 100 -44.16 -32.48 2.81
N PHE A 101 -45.26 -31.85 2.41
CA PHE A 101 -46.50 -31.86 3.19
C PHE A 101 -47.29 -33.18 3.08
N THR A 102 -46.87 -34.14 2.25
CA THR A 102 -47.42 -35.51 2.28
C THR A 102 -46.77 -36.37 3.37
N ILE A 103 -45.63 -35.96 3.93
CA ILE A 103 -44.91 -36.70 4.97
C ILE A 103 -45.62 -36.56 6.33
N PRO A 104 -46.04 -37.68 6.97
CA PRO A 104 -46.72 -37.64 8.25
C PRO A 104 -45.88 -36.94 9.33
N GLY A 105 -46.45 -35.93 9.98
CA GLY A 105 -45.81 -35.20 11.08
C GLY A 105 -45.22 -33.84 10.71
N VAL A 106 -45.13 -33.48 9.43
CA VAL A 106 -44.68 -32.15 8.99
C VAL A 106 -45.85 -31.16 9.07
N LYS A 107 -45.78 -30.21 10.02
CA LYS A 107 -46.83 -29.20 10.25
C LYS A 107 -46.56 -27.86 9.56
N SER A 108 -45.29 -27.57 9.28
CA SER A 108 -44.85 -26.34 8.62
C SER A 108 -43.49 -26.57 7.97
N PHE A 109 -43.17 -25.77 6.96
CA PHE A 109 -41.93 -25.84 6.22
C PHE A 109 -41.32 -24.43 6.09
N LEU A 110 -40.05 -24.28 6.46
CA LEU A 110 -39.32 -23.01 6.40
C LEU A 110 -38.39 -23.01 5.18
N SER A 111 -38.75 -22.24 4.16
CA SER A 111 -38.05 -22.21 2.87
C SER A 111 -36.62 -21.65 2.93
N GLU A 112 -36.28 -20.88 3.97
CA GLU A 112 -34.91 -20.37 4.20
C GLU A 112 -33.88 -21.51 4.28
N ASN A 113 -34.30 -22.72 4.69
CA ASN A 113 -33.38 -23.86 4.81
C ASN A 113 -33.05 -24.54 3.47
N ILE A 114 -33.70 -24.16 2.37
CA ILE A 114 -33.33 -24.60 1.00
C ILE A 114 -32.36 -23.59 0.36
N SER A 115 -32.24 -22.38 0.90
CA SER A 115 -31.31 -21.39 0.35
C SER A 115 -29.86 -21.79 0.65
N GLN A 116 -28.95 -21.34 -0.20
CA GLN A 116 -27.50 -21.51 -0.01
C GLN A 116 -26.93 -20.59 1.09
N ASP A 117 -27.74 -19.74 1.73
CA ASP A 117 -27.26 -18.76 2.73
C ASP A 117 -26.46 -19.38 3.90
N PRO A 118 -26.83 -20.55 4.47
CA PRO A 118 -26.01 -21.19 5.50
C PRO A 118 -24.62 -21.58 5.00
N LEU A 119 -24.51 -22.01 3.74
CA LEU A 119 -23.24 -22.36 3.10
C LEU A 119 -22.39 -21.10 2.83
N GLU A 120 -23.02 -19.99 2.43
CA GLU A 120 -22.32 -18.71 2.27
C GLU A 120 -21.81 -18.15 3.59
N LYS A 121 -22.61 -18.25 4.66
CA LYS A 121 -22.19 -17.91 6.02
C LYS A 121 -20.97 -18.76 6.43
N PHE A 122 -20.97 -20.05 6.12
CA PHE A 122 -19.82 -20.93 6.36
C PHE A 122 -18.57 -20.48 5.59
N PHE A 123 -18.70 -20.15 4.31
CA PHE A 123 -17.58 -19.60 3.53
C PHE A 123 -17.12 -18.22 4.05
N GLY A 124 -18.03 -17.39 4.56
CA GLY A 124 -17.68 -16.15 5.26
C GLY A 124 -16.79 -16.40 6.49
N ARG A 125 -17.15 -17.38 7.33
CA ARG A 125 -16.34 -17.79 8.50
C ARG A 125 -14.98 -18.32 8.08
N GLN A 126 -14.91 -19.08 6.98
CA GLN A 126 -13.65 -19.58 6.41
C GLN A 126 -12.71 -18.44 6.01
N ARG A 127 -13.23 -17.38 5.37
CA ARG A 127 -12.44 -16.20 4.97
C ARG A 127 -12.01 -15.35 6.16
N GLN A 128 -12.89 -15.14 7.14
CA GLN A 128 -12.60 -14.34 8.33
C GLN A 128 -11.44 -14.92 9.17
N ARG A 129 -11.27 -16.25 9.22
CA ARG A 129 -10.14 -16.86 9.94
C ARG A 129 -8.78 -16.57 9.31
N GLY A 130 -8.73 -16.20 8.03
CA GLY A 130 -7.50 -15.82 7.35
C GLY A 130 -7.04 -14.38 7.65
N GLY A 131 -7.86 -13.57 8.35
CA GLY A 131 -7.58 -12.16 8.61
C GLY A 131 -7.45 -11.37 7.30
N VAL A 132 -6.22 -10.99 6.94
CA VAL A 132 -5.91 -10.29 5.67
C VAL A 132 -5.91 -11.26 4.48
N ASN A 133 -5.83 -12.58 4.72
CA ASN A 133 -5.90 -13.60 3.68
C ASN A 133 -7.36 -14.06 3.46
N GLU A 134 -8.10 -13.30 2.65
CA GLU A 134 -9.51 -13.61 2.34
C GLU A 134 -9.71 -14.79 1.39
N ASN A 135 -8.64 -15.37 0.82
CA ASN A 135 -8.74 -16.49 -0.11
C ASN A 135 -7.84 -17.66 0.30
N PRO A 136 -8.31 -18.58 1.18
CA PRO A 136 -7.51 -19.68 1.67
C PRO A 136 -7.25 -20.73 0.59
N THR A 137 -6.04 -21.30 0.57
CA THR A 137 -5.72 -22.50 -0.22
C THR A 137 -6.50 -23.72 0.28
N THR A 138 -6.62 -24.79 -0.52
CA THR A 138 -7.30 -26.04 -0.12
C THR A 138 -6.77 -26.63 1.19
N LYS A 139 -5.44 -26.57 1.41
CA LYS A 139 -4.80 -27.03 2.66
C LYS A 139 -5.19 -26.15 3.85
N GLN A 140 -5.18 -24.82 3.68
CA GLN A 140 -5.60 -23.87 4.71
C GLN A 140 -7.10 -23.99 5.01
N PHE A 141 -7.92 -24.19 3.99
CA PHE A 141 -9.35 -24.45 4.11
C PHE A 141 -9.60 -25.71 4.95
N LEU A 142 -8.84 -26.79 4.73
CA LEU A 142 -8.95 -28.02 5.50
C LEU A 142 -8.58 -27.82 6.98
N VAL A 143 -7.49 -27.10 7.26
CA VAL A 143 -7.07 -26.76 8.63
C VAL A 143 -8.09 -25.86 9.32
N ASN A 144 -8.58 -24.83 8.62
CA ASN A 144 -9.63 -23.94 9.13
C ASN A 144 -10.93 -24.70 9.38
N ASN A 145 -11.27 -25.67 8.53
CA ASN A 145 -12.44 -26.53 8.69
C ASN A 145 -12.34 -27.40 9.94
N GLN A 146 -11.18 -28.02 10.19
CA GLN A 146 -10.94 -28.76 11.44
C GLN A 146 -11.10 -27.85 12.66
N ALA A 147 -10.52 -26.65 12.60
CA ALA A 147 -10.64 -25.67 13.68
C ALA A 147 -12.08 -25.14 13.85
N LEU A 148 -12.88 -25.00 12.79
CA LEU A 148 -14.29 -24.59 12.87
C LEU A 148 -15.17 -25.71 13.44
N ARG A 149 -14.87 -26.97 13.14
CA ARG A 149 -15.56 -28.12 13.75
C ARG A 149 -15.32 -28.21 15.26
N VAL A 150 -14.10 -27.90 15.71
CA VAL A 150 -13.74 -27.86 17.14
C VAL A 150 -14.31 -26.62 17.85
N VAL A 151 -14.35 -25.46 17.19
CA VAL A 151 -14.94 -24.24 17.78
C VAL A 151 -16.46 -24.34 17.89
N ASN A 152 -17.14 -24.89 16.88
CA ASN A 152 -18.59 -25.15 16.91
C ASN A 152 -18.99 -26.13 18.02
N SER A 153 -18.07 -26.94 18.55
CA SER A 153 -18.31 -27.82 19.68
C SER A 153 -18.05 -27.16 21.05
N ILE A 154 -17.46 -25.95 21.10
CA ILE A 154 -17.04 -25.30 22.36
C ILE A 154 -17.78 -24.02 22.73
N LYS A 155 -18.23 -23.11 21.80
CA LYS A 155 -19.37 -22.15 22.03
C LYS A 155 -19.55 -21.00 21.01
N ILE A 156 -20.82 -20.53 21.01
CA ILE A 156 -21.45 -19.23 20.65
C ILE A 156 -21.46 -18.81 19.18
N ASP A 157 -22.68 -18.69 18.63
CA ASP A 157 -22.95 -18.24 17.27
C ASP A 157 -22.69 -16.74 17.05
N THR A 158 -22.21 -16.43 15.85
CA THR A 158 -21.93 -15.08 15.38
C THR A 158 -23.22 -14.34 14.98
N SER A 159 -23.48 -13.16 15.57
CA SER A 159 -24.71 -12.37 15.41
C SER A 159 -24.90 -11.64 14.05
N LYS A 160 -24.09 -11.89 13.02
CA LYS A 160 -24.17 -11.15 11.75
C LYS A 160 -23.99 -12.04 10.51
N GLY A 161 -25.08 -12.21 9.76
CA GLY A 161 -25.11 -12.66 8.36
C GLY A 161 -25.41 -11.49 7.40
N ASN A 162 -25.54 -11.78 6.10
CA ASN A 162 -25.80 -10.78 5.05
C ASN A 162 -27.14 -10.04 5.17
N THR A 163 -28.10 -10.60 5.91
CA THR A 163 -29.28 -9.88 6.42
C THR A 163 -29.05 -9.52 7.89
N ARG A 164 -29.33 -8.26 8.25
CA ARG A 164 -29.19 -7.76 9.62
C ARG A 164 -30.18 -8.49 10.54
N GLY A 165 -29.71 -9.50 11.27
CA GLY A 165 -30.49 -10.19 12.30
C GLY A 165 -30.68 -9.34 13.57
N SER A 166 -31.77 -9.63 14.30
CA SER A 166 -32.17 -8.99 15.56
C SER A 166 -31.17 -9.28 16.70
N ASN A 167 -30.82 -8.25 17.46
CA ASN A 167 -29.74 -8.18 18.45
C ASN A 167 -30.07 -8.79 19.84
N GLN A 168 -30.94 -9.81 19.94
CA GLN A 168 -31.52 -10.17 21.26
C GLN A 168 -30.75 -11.21 22.10
N ASP A 169 -29.73 -11.89 21.58
CA ASP A 169 -29.00 -12.89 22.38
C ASP A 169 -27.59 -12.39 22.74
N THR A 170 -27.48 -11.56 23.79
CA THR A 170 -26.18 -11.27 24.43
C THR A 170 -26.17 -11.84 25.84
N VAL A 171 -25.51 -12.99 26.02
CA VAL A 171 -25.21 -13.56 27.34
C VAL A 171 -24.07 -12.74 27.97
N ILE A 172 -24.27 -12.26 29.19
CA ILE A 172 -23.27 -11.52 29.98
C ILE A 172 -22.12 -12.46 30.35
N ILE A 173 -20.89 -12.08 30.06
CA ILE A 173 -19.65 -12.82 30.41
C ILE A 173 -18.96 -12.07 31.55
N ASP A 174 -18.44 -12.82 32.53
CA ASP A 174 -17.69 -12.35 33.70
C ASP A 174 -16.23 -11.97 33.32
N ASP A 175 -15.78 -10.82 33.83
CA ASP A 175 -14.55 -10.11 33.43
C ASP A 175 -13.31 -10.52 34.24
N GLY A 176 -13.41 -11.56 35.08
CA GLY A 176 -12.32 -12.02 35.92
C GLY A 176 -11.09 -12.51 35.12
N PRO A 177 -9.85 -12.11 35.47
CA PRO A 177 -8.66 -12.58 34.77
C PRO A 177 -8.37 -14.07 35.03
N LEU A 178 -8.09 -14.81 33.96
CA LEU A 178 -7.66 -16.21 33.99
C LEU A 178 -6.36 -16.39 34.82
N GLN A 179 -6.35 -17.33 35.76
CA GLN A 179 -5.17 -17.63 36.60
C GLN A 179 -3.99 -18.17 35.75
N LYS A 180 -2.85 -17.49 35.80
CA LYS A 180 -1.62 -17.90 35.09
C LYS A 180 -0.96 -19.12 35.76
N ARG A 181 -0.68 -20.14 34.95
CA ARG A 181 0.11 -21.33 35.33
C ARG A 181 1.58 -20.94 35.58
N ARG A 182 2.11 -21.25 36.77
CA ARG A 182 3.51 -20.97 37.17
C ARG A 182 4.49 -21.77 36.30
N ARG A 183 5.49 -21.12 35.70
CA ARG A 183 6.70 -21.76 35.14
C ARG A 183 7.84 -21.66 36.16
N CYS A 184 8.57 -22.76 36.33
CA CYS A 184 9.76 -22.88 37.18
C CYS A 184 10.91 -22.01 36.69
N SER A 185 11.56 -21.32 37.63
CA SER A 185 12.77 -20.52 37.44
C SER A 185 14.05 -21.37 37.60
N LYS A 186 15.07 -21.06 36.80
CA LYS A 186 16.49 -21.29 37.13
C LYS A 186 17.32 -20.07 36.70
N PRO A 187 18.49 -19.83 37.33
CA PRO A 187 18.98 -18.49 37.61
C PRO A 187 20.26 -18.05 36.85
N ILE A 188 20.32 -16.72 36.65
CA ILE A 188 21.46 -15.78 36.68
C ILE A 188 22.61 -15.96 35.66
N ALA A 189 22.83 -14.92 34.85
CA ALA A 189 24.13 -14.27 34.75
C ALA A 189 23.95 -12.78 34.43
N ASN A 190 24.57 -11.94 35.26
CA ASN A 190 24.55 -10.49 35.22
C ASN A 190 25.22 -9.94 33.95
N THR A 191 24.62 -8.93 33.33
CA THR A 191 25.33 -7.99 32.45
C THR A 191 25.14 -6.58 33.02
N PRO A 192 26.20 -5.76 33.18
CA PRO A 192 26.17 -4.56 34.01
C PRO A 192 25.33 -3.44 33.39
N LEU A 193 24.70 -2.64 34.26
CA LEU A 193 24.33 -1.27 33.93
C LEU A 193 25.60 -0.53 33.49
N LEU A 194 25.68 -0.21 32.21
CA LEU A 194 26.55 0.85 31.73
C LEU A 194 25.94 2.18 32.18
N SER A 195 26.66 2.84 33.07
CA SER A 195 26.57 4.27 33.35
C SER A 195 26.60 5.08 32.04
N PRO A 196 25.92 6.24 31.99
CA PRO A 196 26.03 7.11 30.83
C PRO A 196 27.46 7.64 30.77
N ASP A 197 28.23 7.17 29.79
CA ASP A 197 29.53 7.75 29.48
C ASP A 197 29.30 9.17 28.95
N ASP A 198 29.67 10.13 29.79
CA ASP A 198 29.89 11.52 29.44
C ASP A 198 31.14 11.61 28.55
N SER A 199 31.01 11.39 27.25
CA SER A 199 32.00 11.89 26.30
C SER A 199 31.43 11.95 24.88
N GLN A 200 31.43 13.17 24.35
CA GLN A 200 31.05 13.60 22.98
C GLN A 200 29.56 13.85 22.75
N ASN A 201 29.05 14.87 23.43
CA ASN A 201 27.76 15.48 23.12
C ASN A 201 28.03 16.70 22.23
N ASP A 202 27.64 16.67 20.95
CA ASP A 202 27.60 17.87 20.11
C ASP A 202 26.72 18.91 20.81
N MET A 203 27.37 19.88 21.44
CA MET A 203 26.79 20.64 22.53
C MET A 203 25.83 21.70 21.99
N ILE A 204 24.55 21.34 21.83
CA ILE A 204 23.48 22.29 21.50
C ILE A 204 23.49 23.40 22.56
N ASN A 205 23.82 24.61 22.13
CA ASN A 205 23.95 25.78 22.98
C ASN A 205 23.13 26.96 22.41
N LEU A 206 22.64 27.83 23.29
CA LEU A 206 21.81 28.97 22.91
C LEU A 206 22.56 29.93 21.99
N THR A 207 23.85 30.16 22.24
CA THR A 207 24.70 31.05 21.43
C THR A 207 24.74 30.63 19.96
N SER A 208 24.92 29.34 19.66
CA SER A 208 24.89 28.81 18.28
C SER A 208 23.52 28.96 17.63
N ILE A 209 22.43 28.80 18.39
CA ILE A 209 21.08 28.95 17.85
C ILE A 209 20.77 30.42 17.54
N VAL A 210 21.29 31.36 18.34
CA VAL A 210 21.21 32.79 18.03
C VAL A 210 22.06 33.12 16.80
N ALA A 211 23.26 32.55 16.67
CA ALA A 211 24.10 32.69 15.48
C ALA A 211 23.40 32.19 14.21
N ASP A 212 22.75 31.01 14.28
CA ASP A 212 21.94 30.46 13.19
C ASP A 212 20.75 31.36 12.85
N ALA A 213 20.11 31.95 13.87
CA ALA A 213 19.02 32.90 13.67
C ALA A 213 19.47 34.11 12.86
N LEU A 214 20.68 34.62 13.12
CA LEU A 214 21.31 35.73 12.40
C LEU A 214 21.73 35.36 10.97
N ALA A 215 22.19 34.12 10.76
CA ALA A 215 22.54 33.61 9.44
C ALA A 215 21.30 33.28 8.58
N SER A 216 20.15 33.04 9.21
CA SER A 216 18.91 32.68 8.52
C SER A 216 18.21 33.89 7.88
N ASN A 217 17.59 33.67 6.71
CA ASN A 217 16.78 34.69 6.04
C ASN A 217 15.39 34.90 6.69
N ILE A 218 15.12 34.28 7.85
CA ILE A 218 13.76 34.14 8.41
C ILE A 218 13.19 35.49 8.89
N PHE A 219 14.04 36.43 9.28
CA PHE A 219 13.64 37.78 9.73
C PHE A 219 13.78 38.87 8.64
N GLN A 220 13.96 38.52 7.36
CA GLN A 220 14.10 39.49 6.25
C GLN A 220 12.77 40.11 5.78
N VAL A 221 11.67 39.88 6.49
CA VAL A 221 10.37 40.47 6.18
C VAL A 221 10.35 41.94 6.65
N PRO A 222 9.86 42.90 5.85
CA PRO A 222 9.85 44.33 6.20
C PRO A 222 8.75 44.68 7.22
N THR A 223 8.80 44.05 8.39
CA THR A 223 7.90 44.32 9.54
C THR A 223 8.68 44.89 10.71
N LYS A 224 8.01 45.70 11.54
CA LYS A 224 8.62 46.31 12.74
C LYS A 224 9.05 45.25 13.76
N GLU A 225 8.32 44.14 13.79
CA GLU A 225 8.54 43.00 14.66
C GLU A 225 9.76 42.19 14.21
N ALA A 226 9.90 41.89 12.91
CA ALA A 226 11.04 41.15 12.37
C ALA A 226 12.34 41.96 12.47
N THR A 227 12.29 43.27 12.18
CA THR A 227 13.43 44.18 12.36
C THR A 227 13.85 44.29 13.82
N THR A 228 12.88 44.39 14.75
CA THR A 228 13.15 44.35 16.20
C THR A 228 13.75 43.02 16.62
N ALA A 229 13.26 41.89 16.10
CA ALA A 229 13.80 40.57 16.38
C ALA A 229 15.25 40.43 15.90
N MET A 230 15.58 40.91 14.69
CA MET A 230 16.94 40.86 14.15
C MET A 230 17.92 41.73 14.95
N GLN A 231 17.52 42.95 15.33
CA GLN A 231 18.33 43.82 16.19
C GLN A 231 18.58 43.19 17.56
N SER A 232 17.52 42.60 18.14
CA SER A 232 17.61 41.94 19.44
C SER A 232 18.48 40.68 19.37
N ALA A 233 18.45 39.95 18.25
CA ALA A 233 19.29 38.77 18.05
C ALA A 233 20.78 39.14 17.98
N ARG A 234 21.14 40.25 17.32
CA ARG A 234 22.53 40.71 17.25
C ARG A 234 23.06 41.11 18.62
N ALA A 235 22.30 41.95 19.32
CA ALA A 235 22.69 42.41 20.66
C ALA A 235 22.75 41.26 21.66
N LEU A 236 21.82 40.29 21.56
CA LEU A 236 21.83 39.10 22.42
C LEU A 236 23.01 38.16 22.09
N HIS A 237 23.40 38.03 20.81
CA HIS A 237 24.55 37.22 20.41
C HIS A 237 25.87 37.77 20.95
N GLU A 238 26.09 39.08 20.82
CA GLU A 238 27.26 39.78 21.37
C GLU A 238 27.31 39.59 22.89
N TRP A 239 26.20 39.88 23.59
CA TRP A 239 26.14 39.73 25.04
C TRP A 239 26.36 38.29 25.53
N LEU A 240 25.78 37.29 24.84
CA LEU A 240 25.99 35.87 25.19
C LEU A 240 27.43 35.41 24.97
N SER A 241 28.14 36.00 24.00
CA SER A 241 29.55 35.70 23.75
C SER A 241 30.44 36.22 24.88
N ASP A 242 30.07 37.37 25.47
CA ASP A 242 30.79 37.96 26.59
C ASP A 242 30.42 37.34 27.96
N ASN A 243 29.31 36.58 28.03
CA ASN A 243 28.73 36.05 29.28
C ASN A 243 28.48 34.53 29.22
N GLU A 244 29.51 33.76 28.86
CA GLU A 244 29.42 32.29 28.67
C GLU A 244 28.80 31.55 29.86
N GLY A 245 29.11 31.95 31.09
CA GLY A 245 28.57 31.32 32.31
C GLY A 245 27.05 31.42 32.43
N ILE A 246 26.47 32.55 32.03
CA ILE A 246 25.01 32.73 32.03
C ILE A 246 24.38 31.99 30.86
N ALA A 247 25.05 31.97 29.70
CA ALA A 247 24.61 31.18 28.55
C ALA A 247 24.50 29.68 28.90
N LEU A 248 25.45 29.15 29.68
CA LEU A 248 25.43 27.77 30.16
C LEU A 248 24.23 27.51 31.07
N GLN A 249 23.95 28.40 32.03
CA GLN A 249 22.79 28.29 32.92
C GLN A 249 21.47 28.29 32.15
N CYS A 250 21.33 29.17 31.14
CA CYS A 250 20.15 29.17 30.29
C CYS A 250 19.99 27.85 29.51
N ASN A 251 21.09 27.29 28.99
CA ASN A 251 21.06 25.99 28.31
C ASN A 251 20.58 24.88 29.25
N ASP A 252 21.06 24.87 30.49
CA ASP A 252 20.69 23.85 31.48
C ASP A 252 19.21 23.93 31.84
N ILE A 253 18.67 25.13 32.02
CA ILE A 253 17.23 25.34 32.27
C ILE A 253 16.40 24.76 31.11
N PHE A 254 16.72 25.09 29.86
CA PHE A 254 16.00 24.55 28.71
C PHE A 254 16.14 23.04 28.58
N ARG A 255 17.35 22.50 28.79
CA ARG A 255 17.62 21.04 28.75
C ARG A 255 16.83 20.29 29.82
N GLN A 256 16.69 20.83 31.03
CA GLN A 256 15.91 20.20 32.10
C GLN A 256 14.43 20.06 31.69
N PHE A 257 13.82 21.13 31.18
CA PHE A 257 12.45 21.09 30.67
C PHE A 257 12.30 20.09 29.52
N TYR A 258 13.21 20.13 28.55
CA TYR A 258 13.12 19.27 27.38
C TYR A 258 13.35 17.81 27.73
N ASN A 259 14.25 17.50 28.66
CA ASN A 259 14.45 16.14 29.17
C ASN A 259 13.21 15.56 29.83
N LEU A 260 12.49 16.35 30.62
CA LEU A 260 11.24 15.94 31.25
C LEU A 260 10.17 15.58 30.20
N TRP A 261 10.06 16.39 29.15
CA TRP A 261 9.08 16.19 28.09
C TRP A 261 9.45 15.03 27.18
N THR A 262 10.74 14.84 26.92
CA THR A 262 11.29 13.81 26.05
C THR A 262 11.79 12.59 26.82
N SER A 263 11.18 12.26 27.97
CA SER A 263 11.57 11.10 28.79
C SER A 263 11.22 9.76 28.13
N LEU A 264 10.24 9.74 27.22
CA LEU A 264 9.84 8.56 26.46
C LEU A 264 10.10 8.75 24.96
N PRO A 265 10.60 7.72 24.25
CA PRO A 265 10.80 7.79 22.81
C PRO A 265 9.46 7.92 22.08
N PRO A 266 9.38 8.75 21.02
CA PRO A 266 8.14 9.04 20.30
C PRO A 266 7.69 7.89 19.37
N ARG A 267 7.50 6.69 19.93
CA ARG A 267 7.19 5.44 19.19
C ARG A 267 5.82 5.44 18.51
N ASN A 268 4.89 6.27 18.99
CA ASN A 268 3.54 6.36 18.43
C ASN A 268 3.03 7.80 18.39
N HIS A 269 1.90 7.99 17.69
CA HIS A 269 1.27 9.30 17.53
C HIS A 269 0.87 9.94 18.86
N SER A 270 0.34 9.17 19.82
CA SER A 270 -0.11 9.69 21.11
C SER A 270 1.03 10.30 21.91
N ILE A 271 2.20 9.65 21.95
CA ILE A 271 3.38 10.18 22.64
C ILE A 271 3.85 11.47 21.97
N ARG A 272 3.90 11.53 20.63
CA ARG A 272 4.29 12.77 19.92
C ARG A 272 3.37 13.95 20.26
N GLU A 273 2.06 13.71 20.26
CA GLU A 273 1.07 14.74 20.62
C GLU A 273 1.23 15.22 22.06
N GLN A 274 1.40 14.31 23.02
CA GLN A 274 1.60 14.69 24.43
C GLN A 274 2.82 15.58 24.60
N ILE A 275 3.89 15.32 23.84
CA ILE A 275 5.10 16.12 23.97
C ILE A 275 4.91 17.51 23.34
N TRP A 276 4.24 17.61 22.20
CA TRP A 276 3.86 18.90 21.61
C TRP A 276 2.90 19.70 22.50
N GLN A 277 1.97 19.03 23.19
CA GLN A 277 1.11 19.65 24.19
C GLN A 277 1.93 20.26 25.32
N ARG A 278 2.91 19.53 25.87
CA ARG A 278 3.80 20.05 26.93
C ARG A 278 4.63 21.25 26.45
N PHE A 279 5.19 21.20 25.25
CA PHE A 279 5.90 22.34 24.65
C PHE A 279 4.97 23.56 24.50
N THR A 280 3.75 23.35 24.00
CA THR A 280 2.77 24.43 23.77
C THR A 280 2.30 25.04 25.09
N SER A 281 2.05 24.22 26.11
CA SER A 281 1.73 24.69 27.46
C SER A 281 2.87 25.50 28.06
N PHE A 282 4.12 25.10 27.85
CA PHE A 282 5.28 25.85 28.32
C PHE A 282 5.41 27.22 27.64
N ILE A 283 5.33 27.33 26.31
CA ILE A 283 5.47 28.64 25.63
C ILE A 283 4.31 29.61 25.95
N SER A 284 3.21 29.08 26.50
CA SER A 284 2.07 29.86 26.98
C SER A 284 2.09 30.11 28.49
N SER A 285 3.12 29.62 29.20
CA SER A 285 3.26 29.74 30.64
C SER A 285 3.80 31.10 31.08
N SER A 286 3.52 31.47 32.33
CA SER A 286 4.08 32.68 32.95
C SER A 286 5.60 32.57 33.14
N GLU A 287 6.06 31.35 33.41
CA GLU A 287 7.44 30.95 33.63
C GLU A 287 8.28 31.20 32.39
N TYR A 288 7.78 30.81 31.21
CA TYR A 288 8.42 31.11 29.92
C TYR A 288 8.60 32.62 29.72
N THR A 289 7.58 33.41 30.05
CA THR A 289 7.63 34.87 29.92
C THR A 289 8.65 35.48 30.86
N LEU A 290 8.73 34.98 32.11
CA LEU A 290 9.69 35.42 33.12
C LEU A 290 11.14 35.07 32.74
N ILE A 291 11.39 33.86 32.21
CA ILE A 291 12.72 33.43 31.76
C ILE A 291 13.24 34.40 30.70
N TRP A 292 12.46 34.65 29.64
CA TRP A 292 12.89 35.53 28.56
C TRP A 292 12.92 37.01 28.97
N GLN A 293 12.02 37.47 29.83
CA GLN A 293 12.10 38.82 30.39
C GLN A 293 13.38 39.02 31.19
N SER A 294 13.72 38.08 32.06
CA SER A 294 14.93 38.15 32.89
C SER A 294 16.18 38.17 32.02
N LEU A 295 16.23 37.32 30.98
CA LEU A 295 17.35 37.28 30.04
C LEU A 295 17.50 38.58 29.25
N TYR A 296 16.40 39.14 28.70
CA TYR A 296 16.46 40.42 28.00
C TYR A 296 16.85 41.58 28.90
N SER A 297 16.33 41.61 30.13
CA SER A 297 16.68 42.63 31.12
C SER A 297 18.16 42.56 31.50
N LEU A 298 18.70 41.35 31.70
CA LEU A 298 20.10 41.15 32.05
C LEU A 298 21.04 41.52 30.89
N ALA A 299 20.65 41.20 29.66
CA ALA A 299 21.39 41.57 28.46
C ALA A 299 21.22 43.05 28.04
N SER A 300 20.33 43.80 28.70
CA SER A 300 19.91 45.15 28.27
C SER A 300 19.44 45.19 26.81
N VAL A 301 18.78 44.12 26.35
CA VAL A 301 18.30 43.97 24.97
C VAL A 301 16.80 44.24 24.90
N LYS A 302 16.34 44.85 23.80
CA LYS A 302 14.92 45.07 23.54
C LYS A 302 14.15 43.74 23.49
N LYS A 303 13.05 43.64 24.24
CA LYS A 303 12.21 42.43 24.28
C LYS A 303 11.63 42.14 22.89
N SER A 304 11.77 40.90 22.44
CA SER A 304 11.14 40.40 21.21
C SER A 304 10.53 39.02 21.42
N SER A 305 9.21 38.94 21.53
CA SER A 305 8.49 37.66 21.70
C SER A 305 8.70 36.72 20.50
N VAL A 306 8.86 37.28 19.30
CA VAL A 306 9.12 36.53 18.06
C VAL A 306 10.47 35.84 18.13
N LEU A 307 11.51 36.55 18.61
CA LEU A 307 12.84 36.00 18.79
C LEU A 307 12.85 34.92 19.88
N SER A 308 12.24 35.18 21.04
CA SER A 308 12.14 34.20 22.13
C SER A 308 11.50 32.89 21.68
N LEU A 309 10.39 32.99 20.94
CA LEU A 309 9.67 31.81 20.43
C LEU A 309 10.53 31.05 19.42
N TYR A 310 11.18 31.76 18.50
CA TYR A 310 12.08 31.18 17.52
C TYR A 310 13.22 30.41 18.19
N LEU A 311 13.95 31.05 19.11
CA LEU A 311 15.10 30.43 19.78
C LEU A 311 14.66 29.21 20.59
N THR A 312 13.56 29.32 21.34
CA THR A 312 13.02 28.20 22.14
C THR A 312 12.58 27.03 21.26
N TYR A 313 11.90 27.31 20.15
CA TYR A 313 11.47 26.28 19.20
C TYR A 313 12.67 25.58 18.54
N PHE A 314 13.64 26.33 18.02
CA PHE A 314 14.80 25.74 17.35
C PHE A 314 15.73 25.00 18.32
N PHE A 315 15.88 25.50 19.55
CA PHE A 315 16.58 24.75 20.60
C PHE A 315 15.91 23.41 20.84
N PHE A 316 14.59 23.42 21.06
CA PHE A 316 13.83 22.20 21.29
C PHE A 316 13.92 21.22 20.11
N VAL A 317 13.82 21.69 18.86
CA VAL A 317 13.93 20.84 17.67
C VAL A 317 15.32 20.23 17.52
N LYS A 318 16.39 21.02 17.70
CA LYS A 318 17.76 20.49 17.68
C LYS A 318 17.96 19.47 18.81
N PHE A 319 17.49 19.79 20.01
CA PHE A 319 17.58 18.92 21.18
C PHE A 319 16.85 17.60 20.94
N TRP A 320 15.65 17.67 20.39
CA TRP A 320 14.86 16.51 20.01
C TRP A 320 15.57 15.64 18.99
N LYS A 321 16.10 16.27 17.93
CA LYS A 321 16.81 15.58 16.86
C LYS A 321 18.05 14.87 17.40
N ASN A 322 18.85 15.52 18.23
CA ASN A 322 20.03 14.90 18.81
C ASN A 322 19.65 13.74 19.76
N LYS A 323 18.67 13.96 20.64
CA LYS A 323 18.24 12.93 21.61
C LYS A 323 17.60 11.70 20.95
N TYR A 324 16.90 11.91 19.84
CA TYR A 324 16.23 10.86 19.08
C TYR A 324 16.70 10.87 17.64
N SER A 325 18.02 10.93 17.42
CA SER A 325 18.60 10.83 16.10
C SER A 325 18.08 9.55 15.46
N ILE A 326 17.04 9.71 14.65
CA ILE A 326 16.78 8.78 13.56
C ILE A 326 18.06 8.87 12.77
N ALA A 327 18.70 7.74 12.48
CA ALA A 327 19.81 7.71 11.54
C ALA A 327 19.32 8.34 10.24
N ASP A 328 19.51 9.66 10.13
CA ASP A 328 19.32 10.41 8.92
C ASP A 328 20.52 9.98 8.08
N ASN A 329 20.26 9.01 7.21
CA ASN A 329 21.13 8.61 6.11
C ASN A 329 21.47 9.83 5.26
N ALA A 330 22.47 10.60 5.66
CA ALA A 330 23.17 11.57 4.84
C ALA A 330 24.36 12.11 5.63
N THR A 331 25.51 11.45 5.51
CA THR A 331 26.78 11.99 4.99
C THR A 331 27.87 10.98 5.37
N GLU A 332 27.85 9.83 4.73
CA GLU A 332 29.07 9.02 4.57
C GLU A 332 29.19 8.77 3.07
N GLU A 333 30.44 8.80 2.62
CA GLU A 333 30.88 8.60 1.25
C GLU A 333 30.11 7.47 0.56
N GLN A 334 29.86 7.61 -0.75
CA GLN A 334 29.09 6.69 -1.58
C GLN A 334 29.63 5.24 -1.51
N GLN A 335 29.29 4.53 -0.44
CA GLN A 335 29.21 3.09 -0.44
C GLN A 335 27.85 2.75 -1.04
N VAL A 336 27.89 2.03 -2.16
CA VAL A 336 26.72 1.42 -2.79
C VAL A 336 25.94 0.70 -1.69
N THR A 337 24.78 1.25 -1.30
CA THR A 337 23.96 0.66 -0.25
C THR A 337 23.70 -0.81 -0.60
N ALA A 338 24.18 -1.70 0.26
CA ALA A 338 24.01 -3.13 0.10
C ALA A 338 22.51 -3.45 -0.11
N ILE A 339 22.22 -4.39 -1.00
CA ILE A 339 20.84 -4.83 -1.26
C ILE A 339 20.31 -5.45 0.03
N THR A 340 19.20 -4.91 0.55
CA THR A 340 18.59 -5.39 1.80
C THR A 340 17.94 -6.76 1.61
N GLU A 341 17.70 -7.50 2.70
CA GLU A 341 17.06 -8.82 2.63
C GLU A 341 15.66 -8.80 2.00
N ASP A 342 14.85 -7.78 2.30
CA ASP A 342 13.52 -7.61 1.69
C ASP A 342 13.64 -7.35 0.17
N GLU A 343 14.68 -6.61 -0.26
CA GLU A 343 14.95 -6.35 -1.67
C GLU A 343 15.47 -7.61 -2.38
N LYS A 344 16.32 -8.40 -1.72
CA LYS A 344 16.74 -9.71 -2.21
C LYS A 344 15.54 -10.63 -2.45
N CYS A 345 14.58 -10.66 -1.53
CA CYS A 345 13.30 -11.38 -1.68
C CYS A 345 12.47 -10.84 -2.87
N ALA A 346 12.36 -9.52 -3.00
CA ALA A 346 11.65 -8.89 -4.10
C ALA A 346 12.31 -9.15 -5.47
N LEU A 347 13.65 -9.18 -5.53
CA LEU A 347 14.40 -9.50 -6.74
C LEU A 347 14.12 -10.92 -7.23
N TRP A 348 14.03 -11.89 -6.33
CA TRP A 348 13.62 -13.27 -6.64
C TRP A 348 12.23 -13.32 -7.30
N TYR A 349 11.27 -12.58 -6.75
CA TYR A 349 9.93 -12.47 -7.34
C TYR A 349 9.97 -11.80 -8.73
N ILE A 350 10.75 -10.72 -8.87
CA ILE A 350 10.89 -9.99 -10.13
C ILE A 350 11.57 -10.87 -11.20
N ALA A 351 12.55 -11.68 -10.82
CA ALA A 351 13.26 -12.58 -11.72
C ALA A 351 12.30 -13.54 -12.44
N GLY A 352 11.42 -14.21 -11.69
CA GLY A 352 10.36 -15.05 -12.25
C GLY A 352 9.39 -14.28 -13.15
N TYR A 353 9.02 -13.06 -12.76
CA TYR A 353 8.20 -12.17 -13.59
C TYR A 353 8.88 -11.81 -14.92
N LEU A 354 10.18 -11.51 -14.90
CA LEU A 354 10.95 -11.15 -16.10
C LEU A 354 11.01 -12.30 -17.09
N ILE A 355 11.31 -13.52 -16.63
CA ILE A 355 11.35 -14.71 -17.49
C ILE A 355 10.00 -14.88 -18.19
N ARG A 356 8.90 -14.84 -17.41
CA ARG A 356 7.53 -14.93 -17.96
C ARG A 356 7.22 -13.81 -18.96
N LYS A 357 7.67 -12.59 -18.66
CA LYS A 357 7.38 -11.41 -19.48
C LYS A 357 8.16 -11.43 -20.80
N VAL A 358 9.44 -11.78 -20.76
CA VAL A 358 10.31 -11.86 -21.93
C VAL A 358 9.92 -13.07 -22.80
N LYS A 359 9.56 -14.21 -22.21
CA LYS A 359 8.97 -15.36 -22.96
C LYS A 359 7.78 -14.93 -23.83
N GLY A 360 6.93 -14.05 -23.33
CA GLY A 360 5.78 -13.51 -24.09
C GLY A 360 6.13 -12.53 -25.21
N LYS A 361 7.39 -12.07 -25.31
CA LYS A 361 7.87 -11.13 -26.33
C LYS A 361 8.75 -11.77 -27.39
N VAL A 362 9.25 -12.97 -27.13
CA VAL A 362 10.12 -13.71 -28.04
C VAL A 362 9.31 -14.77 -28.81
N GLY A 363 9.82 -15.21 -29.97
CA GLY A 363 9.18 -16.30 -30.73
C GLY A 363 9.27 -17.64 -30.01
N MET A 364 8.42 -18.60 -30.37
CA MET A 364 8.34 -19.93 -29.71
C MET A 364 9.70 -20.60 -29.50
N LEU A 365 10.54 -20.68 -30.52
CA LEU A 365 11.86 -21.32 -30.45
C LEU A 365 12.78 -20.68 -29.41
N LEU A 366 12.71 -19.36 -29.25
CA LEU A 366 13.53 -18.64 -28.28
C LEU A 366 12.92 -18.73 -26.87
N ALA A 367 11.60 -18.85 -26.77
CA ALA A 367 10.90 -19.08 -25.50
C ALA A 367 11.22 -20.45 -24.89
N GLU A 368 11.39 -21.49 -25.72
CA GLU A 368 11.84 -22.82 -25.27
C GLU A 368 13.27 -22.77 -24.70
N LYS A 369 14.17 -22.02 -25.34
CA LYS A 369 15.54 -21.84 -24.83
C LYS A 369 15.59 -21.11 -23.49
N MET A 370 14.59 -20.28 -23.17
CA MET A 370 14.49 -19.61 -21.87
C MET A 370 14.10 -20.54 -20.71
N GLU A 371 13.77 -21.82 -20.96
CA GLU A 371 13.56 -22.80 -19.88
C GLU A 371 14.83 -23.02 -19.05
N MET A 372 16.02 -22.78 -19.62
CA MET A 372 17.29 -22.89 -18.90
C MET A 372 17.45 -21.89 -17.74
N PHE A 373 16.65 -20.81 -17.72
CA PHE A 373 16.65 -19.84 -16.63
C PHE A 373 15.68 -20.19 -15.51
N LEU A 374 14.95 -21.31 -15.63
CA LEU A 374 14.07 -21.80 -14.58
C LEU A 374 14.84 -22.70 -13.60
N GLU A 375 14.31 -22.79 -12.39
CA GLU A 375 14.78 -23.80 -11.43
C GLU A 375 14.48 -25.21 -11.96
N GLU A 376 15.48 -26.09 -11.93
CA GLU A 376 15.31 -27.50 -12.28
C GLU A 376 14.34 -28.18 -11.29
N VAL A 377 13.37 -28.92 -11.83
CA VAL A 377 12.37 -29.65 -11.05
C VAL A 377 12.96 -31.01 -10.69
N ASP A 378 13.99 -31.05 -9.85
CA ASP A 378 14.46 -32.32 -9.29
C ASP A 378 13.65 -32.68 -8.04
N ASP A 379 12.96 -33.83 -8.13
CA ASP A 379 12.09 -34.43 -7.10
C ASP A 379 12.84 -34.95 -5.85
N VAL A 380 14.10 -34.56 -5.67
CA VAL A 380 14.93 -34.98 -4.54
C VAL A 380 15.12 -33.80 -3.60
N ILE A 381 14.34 -33.78 -2.52
CA ILE A 381 14.62 -32.98 -1.34
C ILE A 381 15.85 -33.61 -0.65
N GLU A 382 17.04 -33.39 -1.22
CA GLU A 382 18.24 -33.38 -0.42
C GLU A 382 18.33 -31.98 0.19
N ASP A 383 18.33 -31.93 1.51
CA ASP A 383 18.58 -30.73 2.30
C ASP A 383 20.03 -30.32 1.99
N ASP A 384 20.20 -29.57 0.90
CA ASP A 384 21.49 -29.11 0.40
C ASP A 384 22.04 -28.07 1.37
N THR A 385 22.68 -28.58 2.42
CA THR A 385 23.36 -27.84 3.48
C THR A 385 24.54 -26.99 3.00
N THR A 386 24.78 -26.93 1.68
CA THR A 386 25.88 -26.18 1.06
C THR A 386 25.50 -24.85 0.39
N LEU A 387 24.22 -24.48 0.32
CA LEU A 387 23.81 -23.16 -0.20
C LEU A 387 24.00 -22.04 0.84
N GLU A 388 24.62 -20.93 0.41
CA GLU A 388 24.84 -19.75 1.26
C GLU A 388 23.52 -19.22 1.87
N GLU A 389 23.55 -18.81 3.15
CA GLU A 389 22.38 -18.28 3.88
C GLU A 389 21.70 -17.13 3.12
N ASP A 390 22.49 -16.34 2.38
CA ASP A 390 22.11 -15.20 1.56
C ASP A 390 21.18 -15.53 0.39
N ILE A 391 21.18 -16.77 -0.11
CA ILE A 391 20.29 -17.24 -1.18
C ILE A 391 19.10 -18.02 -0.59
N GLN A 392 19.35 -18.76 0.50
CA GLN A 392 18.37 -19.69 1.05
C GLN A 392 17.15 -18.98 1.65
N HIS A 393 17.35 -17.84 2.34
CA HIS A 393 16.24 -17.09 2.94
C HIS A 393 15.29 -16.46 1.90
N PRO A 394 15.78 -15.71 0.89
CA PRO A 394 14.93 -15.18 -0.19
C PRO A 394 14.18 -16.25 -0.98
N LYS A 395 14.84 -17.39 -1.23
CA LYS A 395 14.23 -18.54 -1.92
C LYS A 395 13.10 -19.17 -1.09
N LYS A 396 13.33 -19.44 0.20
CA LYS A 396 12.30 -19.91 1.15
C LYS A 396 11.13 -18.92 1.27
N TRP A 397 11.41 -17.62 1.22
CA TRP A 397 10.37 -16.60 1.21
C TRP A 397 9.50 -16.69 -0.05
N LEU A 398 10.09 -16.80 -1.24
CA LEU A 398 9.35 -16.95 -2.50
C LEU A 398 8.46 -18.20 -2.46
N GLU A 399 8.97 -19.31 -1.93
CA GLU A 399 8.19 -20.55 -1.77
C GLU A 399 7.02 -20.39 -0.81
N SER A 400 7.19 -19.63 0.28
CA SER A 400 6.13 -19.38 1.25
C SER A 400 4.94 -18.59 0.66
N ILE A 401 5.22 -17.70 -0.31
CA ILE A 401 4.20 -16.90 -1.00
C ILE A 401 3.71 -17.57 -2.29
N ASN A 402 4.44 -18.54 -2.84
CA ASN A 402 4.06 -19.23 -4.06
C ASN A 402 2.82 -20.11 -3.82
N ARG A 403 1.78 -19.90 -4.62
CA ARG A 403 0.52 -20.67 -4.60
C ARG A 403 0.35 -21.55 -5.84
N GLY A 404 1.44 -21.84 -6.56
CA GLY A 404 1.45 -22.66 -7.79
C GLY A 404 1.36 -21.85 -9.09
N GLY A 405 1.51 -20.52 -9.02
CA GLY A 405 1.44 -19.63 -10.18
C GLY A 405 2.66 -18.73 -10.37
N LEU A 406 3.65 -18.79 -9.46
CA LEU A 406 4.89 -18.04 -9.60
C LEU A 406 5.93 -18.89 -10.34
N VAL A 407 6.60 -18.26 -11.29
CA VAL A 407 7.73 -18.83 -12.02
C VAL A 407 8.95 -18.72 -11.11
N LYS A 408 9.65 -19.84 -10.90
CA LYS A 408 10.90 -19.88 -10.14
C LYS A 408 12.07 -19.83 -11.12
N CYS A 409 13.02 -18.93 -10.89
CA CYS A 409 14.22 -18.80 -11.70
C CYS A 409 15.38 -19.63 -11.13
N SER A 410 16.41 -19.88 -11.93
CA SER A 410 17.67 -20.46 -11.47
C SER A 410 18.46 -19.50 -10.58
N ASN A 411 19.37 -20.03 -9.76
CA ASN A 411 20.24 -19.23 -8.90
C ASN A 411 21.12 -18.29 -9.73
N ASP A 412 21.69 -18.80 -10.84
CA ASP A 412 22.57 -18.01 -11.71
C ASP A 412 21.84 -16.79 -12.32
N PHE A 413 20.58 -16.98 -12.74
CA PHE A 413 19.77 -15.88 -13.27
C PHE A 413 19.44 -14.85 -12.18
N TYR A 414 19.22 -15.31 -10.95
CA TYR A 414 19.01 -14.44 -9.80
C TYR A 414 20.27 -13.61 -9.46
N GLU A 415 21.45 -14.24 -9.42
CA GLU A 415 22.73 -13.56 -9.17
C GLU A 415 23.06 -12.53 -10.25
N HIS A 416 22.76 -12.85 -11.52
CA HIS A 416 22.87 -11.88 -12.60
C HIS A 416 21.97 -10.66 -12.35
N LEU A 417 20.71 -10.86 -11.94
CA LEU A 417 19.82 -9.73 -11.61
C LEU A 417 20.28 -8.93 -10.39
N GLN A 418 20.92 -9.55 -9.39
CA GLN A 418 21.55 -8.80 -8.31
C GLN A 418 22.69 -7.91 -8.83
N THR A 419 23.48 -8.42 -9.79
CA THR A 419 24.55 -7.65 -10.44
C THR A 419 23.97 -6.46 -11.21
N VAL A 420 22.91 -6.69 -11.99
CA VAL A 420 22.20 -5.62 -12.71
C VAL A 420 21.61 -4.58 -11.74
N GLU A 421 21.03 -5.00 -10.61
CA GLU A 421 20.49 -4.06 -9.61
C GLU A 421 21.59 -3.20 -8.97
N LYS A 422 22.77 -3.77 -8.68
CA LYS A 422 23.92 -3.01 -8.15
C LYS A 422 24.34 -1.90 -9.12
N GLU A 423 24.42 -2.21 -10.41
CA GLU A 423 24.79 -1.26 -11.47
C GLU A 423 23.69 -0.21 -11.69
N ILE A 424 22.42 -0.62 -11.69
CA ILE A 424 21.28 0.32 -11.76
C ILE A 424 21.30 1.32 -10.61
N ARG A 425 21.65 0.90 -9.38
CA ARG A 425 21.76 1.82 -8.24
C ARG A 425 22.86 2.86 -8.39
N GLN A 426 23.94 2.53 -9.11
CA GLN A 426 25.00 3.48 -9.42
C GLN A 426 24.54 4.51 -10.46
N LEU A 427 23.73 4.09 -11.43
CA LEU A 427 23.23 4.94 -12.51
C LEU A 427 21.99 5.77 -12.13
N ILE A 428 21.05 5.19 -11.40
CA ILE A 428 19.80 5.82 -10.97
C ILE A 428 19.98 6.34 -9.54
N LEU A 429 20.53 7.56 -9.42
CA LEU A 429 20.57 8.26 -8.15
C LEU A 429 19.14 8.51 -7.60
N PRO A 430 18.90 8.41 -6.28
CA PRO A 430 17.57 8.62 -5.66
C PRO A 430 16.93 10.00 -5.94
N SER A 431 17.71 10.95 -6.45
CA SER A 431 17.32 12.33 -6.75
C SER A 431 16.97 12.59 -8.23
N SER A 432 17.16 11.61 -9.12
CA SER A 432 16.96 11.80 -10.56
C SER A 432 15.48 11.85 -10.94
N LYS A 433 15.02 13.01 -11.42
CA LYS A 433 13.62 13.23 -11.84
C LYS A 433 13.26 12.59 -13.19
N CYS A 434 14.27 12.16 -13.96
CA CYS A 434 14.12 11.59 -15.28
C CYS A 434 15.21 10.53 -15.49
N VAL A 435 14.83 9.36 -16.01
CA VAL A 435 15.74 8.28 -16.40
C VAL A 435 15.56 8.04 -17.91
N PRO A 436 16.56 8.36 -18.76
CA PRO A 436 16.47 8.12 -20.20
C PRO A 436 16.63 6.62 -20.50
N LEU A 437 15.50 5.90 -20.58
CA LEU A 437 15.45 4.43 -20.66
C LEU A 437 16.38 3.83 -21.72
N LEU A 438 16.43 4.41 -22.92
CA LEU A 438 17.22 3.89 -24.04
C LEU A 438 18.74 4.03 -23.81
N GLU A 439 19.17 5.20 -23.32
CA GLU A 439 20.57 5.49 -23.02
C GLU A 439 21.04 4.63 -21.86
N THR A 440 20.26 4.57 -20.77
CA THR A 440 20.58 3.75 -19.60
C THR A 440 20.62 2.26 -19.92
N THR A 441 19.75 1.76 -20.81
CA THR A 441 19.82 0.36 -21.27
C THR A 441 21.12 0.10 -22.03
N THR A 442 21.52 1.04 -22.89
CA THR A 442 22.76 0.94 -23.67
C THR A 442 23.99 0.98 -22.78
N ASP A 443 23.98 1.78 -21.72
CA ASP A 443 25.07 1.89 -20.76
C ASP A 443 25.18 0.65 -19.87
N LEU A 444 24.04 0.09 -19.43
CA LEU A 444 24.01 -1.18 -18.68
C LEU A 444 24.54 -2.35 -19.51
N LEU A 445 24.16 -2.44 -20.79
CA LEU A 445 24.65 -3.50 -21.68
C LEU A 445 26.16 -3.41 -21.99
N LYS A 446 26.80 -2.26 -21.73
CA LYS A 446 28.26 -2.09 -21.83
C LYS A 446 28.99 -2.37 -20.51
N SER A 447 28.27 -2.59 -19.41
CA SER A 447 28.89 -2.87 -18.12
C SER A 447 29.53 -4.25 -18.12
N ARG A 448 30.84 -4.28 -17.85
CA ARG A 448 31.64 -5.51 -17.82
C ARG A 448 31.12 -6.52 -16.80
N ASN A 449 30.66 -6.06 -15.63
CA ASN A 449 30.11 -6.93 -14.58
C ASN A 449 28.82 -7.63 -15.04
N ILE A 450 27.98 -6.90 -15.79
CA ILE A 450 26.73 -7.43 -16.35
C ILE A 450 27.03 -8.42 -17.46
N GLU A 451 27.99 -8.12 -18.33
CA GLU A 451 28.41 -9.02 -19.41
C GLU A 451 29.04 -10.33 -18.89
N GLU A 452 29.92 -10.24 -17.89
CA GLU A 452 30.57 -11.40 -17.26
C GLU A 452 29.53 -12.28 -16.55
N SER A 453 28.63 -11.69 -15.75
CA SER A 453 27.56 -12.45 -15.09
C SER A 453 26.58 -13.06 -16.11
N TRP A 454 26.20 -12.33 -17.17
CA TRP A 454 25.32 -12.86 -18.22
C TRP A 454 25.95 -14.04 -18.98
N SER A 455 27.26 -13.98 -19.22
CA SER A 455 28.00 -15.05 -19.89
C SER A 455 27.95 -16.37 -19.10
N SER A 456 27.88 -16.29 -17.76
CA SER A 456 27.67 -17.46 -16.90
C SER A 456 26.26 -18.05 -17.05
N VAL A 457 25.24 -17.19 -17.11
CA VAL A 457 23.83 -17.64 -17.17
C VAL A 457 23.43 -18.14 -18.55
N SER A 458 24.04 -17.59 -19.62
CA SER A 458 23.67 -17.89 -21.01
C SER A 458 24.49 -19.02 -21.65
N GLN A 459 25.21 -19.81 -20.85
CA GLN A 459 25.98 -20.97 -21.34
C GLN A 459 25.06 -21.97 -22.06
N GLY A 460 25.21 -22.08 -23.38
CA GLY A 460 24.37 -22.95 -24.23
C GLY A 460 23.44 -22.21 -25.20
N LEU A 461 23.37 -20.88 -25.14
CA LEU A 461 22.71 -20.06 -26.16
C LEU A 461 23.65 -19.70 -27.30
N ASP A 462 23.11 -19.61 -28.52
CA ASP A 462 23.80 -18.97 -29.63
C ASP A 462 24.04 -17.48 -29.32
N ILE A 463 25.13 -16.92 -29.82
CA ILE A 463 25.54 -15.53 -29.55
C ILE A 463 24.43 -14.54 -29.92
N GLY A 464 23.73 -14.75 -31.04
CA GLY A 464 22.65 -13.86 -31.48
C GLY A 464 21.42 -13.93 -30.58
N ASP A 465 21.05 -15.15 -30.18
CA ASP A 465 19.92 -15.40 -29.27
C ASP A 465 20.21 -14.87 -27.86
N SER A 466 21.43 -15.09 -27.35
CA SER A 466 21.90 -14.61 -26.05
C SER A 466 21.83 -13.09 -25.96
N ALA A 467 22.40 -12.38 -26.94
CA ALA A 467 22.37 -10.91 -26.97
C ALA A 467 20.95 -10.35 -27.02
N LYS A 468 20.06 -11.00 -27.79
CA LYS A 468 18.66 -10.57 -27.92
C LYS A 468 17.89 -10.75 -26.61
N ILE A 469 18.05 -11.89 -25.93
CA ILE A 469 17.41 -12.14 -24.64
C ILE A 469 17.95 -11.17 -23.59
N HIS A 470 19.28 -10.99 -23.52
CA HIS A 470 19.92 -10.08 -22.57
C HIS A 470 19.36 -8.67 -22.68
N SER A 471 19.31 -8.13 -23.90
CA SER A 471 18.75 -6.81 -24.18
C SER A 471 17.31 -6.67 -23.68
N LEU A 472 16.46 -7.66 -23.93
CA LEU A 472 15.06 -7.65 -23.49
C LEU A 472 14.90 -7.78 -21.97
N VAL A 473 15.75 -8.57 -21.31
CA VAL A 473 15.77 -8.73 -19.85
C VAL A 473 16.14 -7.41 -19.18
N ILE A 474 17.23 -6.76 -19.62
CA ILE A 474 17.66 -5.47 -19.08
C ILE A 474 16.60 -4.40 -19.32
N GLU A 475 16.03 -4.33 -20.53
CA GLU A 475 14.99 -3.34 -20.86
C GLU A 475 13.75 -3.50 -19.97
N GLU A 476 13.25 -4.73 -19.77
CA GLU A 476 12.08 -4.98 -18.93
C GLU A 476 12.37 -4.77 -17.45
N PHE A 477 13.57 -5.14 -16.97
CA PHE A 477 13.97 -4.91 -15.58
C PHE A 477 14.07 -3.41 -15.29
N LEU A 478 14.70 -2.65 -16.19
CA LEU A 478 14.80 -1.20 -16.07
C LEU A 478 13.43 -0.53 -16.05
N LYS A 479 12.47 -0.98 -16.86
CA LYS A 479 11.08 -0.49 -16.79
C LYS A 479 10.47 -0.72 -15.41
N VAL A 480 10.58 -1.94 -14.87
CA VAL A 480 10.06 -2.27 -13.53
C VAL A 480 10.63 -1.32 -12.47
N ARG A 481 11.95 -1.06 -12.52
CA ARG A 481 12.62 -0.13 -11.60
C ARG A 481 12.17 1.31 -11.80
N CYS A 482 12.10 1.81 -13.03
CA CYS A 482 11.61 3.17 -13.34
C CYS A 482 10.16 3.39 -12.86
N PHE A 483 9.28 2.41 -13.04
CA PHE A 483 7.90 2.48 -12.54
C PHE A 483 7.85 2.47 -11.00
N GLY A 484 8.64 1.61 -10.35
CA GLY A 484 8.77 1.59 -8.90
C GLY A 484 9.25 2.93 -8.34
N HIS A 485 10.29 3.50 -8.94
CA HIS A 485 10.86 4.79 -8.57
C HIS A 485 9.85 5.94 -8.75
N THR A 486 9.16 5.97 -9.90
CA THR A 486 8.09 6.94 -10.16
C THR A 486 6.96 6.84 -9.12
N LYS A 487 6.58 5.62 -8.72
CA LYS A 487 5.55 5.40 -7.70
C LYS A 487 5.98 5.94 -6.33
N ILE A 488 7.24 5.75 -5.94
CA ILE A 488 7.79 6.32 -4.71
C ILE A 488 7.70 7.85 -4.74
N PHE A 489 8.15 8.49 -5.83
CA PHE A 489 8.03 9.94 -6.01
C PHE A 489 6.57 10.42 -5.96
N LEU A 490 5.64 9.71 -6.60
CA LEU A 490 4.22 10.02 -6.55
C LEU A 490 3.65 9.91 -5.14
N GLU A 491 4.05 8.91 -4.35
CA GLU A 491 3.62 8.77 -2.96
C GLU A 491 4.22 9.86 -2.06
N LEU A 492 5.51 10.19 -2.23
CA LEU A 492 6.13 11.34 -1.56
C LEU A 492 5.40 12.65 -1.90
N TYR A 493 5.04 12.84 -3.17
CA TYR A 493 4.26 14.00 -3.62
C TYR A 493 2.83 14.03 -3.05
N LYS A 494 2.15 12.87 -2.98
CA LYS A 494 0.85 12.77 -2.31
C LYS A 494 0.95 13.09 -0.82
N ASN A 495 2.02 12.65 -0.16
CA ASN A 495 2.24 12.90 1.26
C ASN A 495 2.55 14.38 1.56
N THR A 496 3.28 15.07 0.67
CA THR A 496 3.48 16.52 0.79
C THR A 496 2.20 17.30 0.53
N LYS A 497 1.35 16.87 -0.41
CA LYS A 497 0.05 17.52 -0.71
C LYS A 497 -1.09 17.20 0.25
N LYS A 498 -1.13 16.01 0.87
CA LYS A 498 -2.19 15.60 1.82
C LYS A 498 -2.27 16.49 3.06
N LYS A 499 -1.26 17.33 3.34
CA LYS A 499 -1.28 18.28 4.46
C LYS A 499 -2.23 19.49 4.31
N ASN A 500 -2.93 19.69 3.18
CA ASN A 500 -3.82 20.86 3.00
C ASN A 500 -5.29 20.59 2.62
N LEU A 501 -5.78 19.34 2.63
CA LEU A 501 -7.14 19.03 2.15
C LEU A 501 -8.21 18.84 3.25
N GLN A 502 -7.87 18.93 4.54
CA GLN A 502 -8.85 18.82 5.62
C GLN A 502 -9.63 20.12 5.93
N LYS A 503 -9.43 21.21 5.18
CA LYS A 503 -10.19 22.46 5.39
C LYS A 503 -10.64 23.22 4.12
N SER A 504 -10.60 22.62 2.93
CA SER A 504 -11.28 23.25 1.78
C SER A 504 -12.75 22.83 1.79
N ARG A 505 -13.64 23.75 2.21
CA ARG A 505 -15.09 23.63 1.96
C ARG A 505 -15.29 23.33 0.47
N GLY A 506 -16.12 22.33 0.16
CA GLY A 506 -16.36 21.93 -1.22
C GLY A 506 -16.87 23.10 -2.05
N PHE A 507 -16.43 23.18 -3.31
CA PHE A 507 -16.77 24.25 -4.26
C PHE A 507 -18.30 24.50 -4.38
N ARG A 508 -19.12 23.45 -4.18
CA ARG A 508 -20.59 23.55 -4.12
C ARG A 508 -21.11 24.34 -2.91
N THR A 509 -20.46 24.23 -1.75
CA THR A 509 -20.83 24.98 -0.54
C THR A 509 -20.50 26.47 -0.70
N THR A 510 -19.46 26.80 -1.45
CA THR A 510 -19.07 28.18 -1.75
C THR A 510 -20.04 28.85 -2.72
N LEU A 511 -20.58 28.12 -3.70
CA LEU A 511 -21.58 28.63 -4.65
C LEU A 511 -22.98 28.83 -4.04
N LEU A 512 -23.33 28.01 -3.04
CA LEU A 512 -24.60 28.16 -2.30
C LEU A 512 -24.55 29.32 -1.31
N ALA A 513 -23.38 29.67 -0.77
CA ALA A 513 -23.23 30.80 0.15
C ALA A 513 -23.29 32.16 -0.57
N THR A 514 -22.89 32.25 -1.83
CA THR A 514 -22.96 33.49 -2.64
C THR A 514 -24.34 33.76 -3.24
N SER A 515 -25.21 32.75 -3.34
CA SER A 515 -26.57 32.89 -3.87
C SER A 515 -27.60 33.34 -2.82
N THR A 516 -27.27 33.24 -1.52
CA THR A 516 -28.16 33.65 -0.42
C THR A 516 -27.99 35.09 0.05
N THR A 517 -27.03 35.85 -0.48
CA THR A 517 -26.74 37.24 -0.06
C THR A 517 -27.28 38.33 -0.99
N SER A 518 -28.06 38.01 -2.03
CA SER A 518 -28.55 39.01 -3.00
C SER A 518 -30.07 39.18 -3.07
N THR A 519 -30.84 38.72 -2.06
CA THR A 519 -32.33 38.81 -2.07
C THR A 519 -32.93 39.19 -0.71
N SER A 520 -32.37 40.19 -0.02
CA SER A 520 -33.04 40.78 1.14
C SER A 520 -32.60 42.23 1.45
N GLU A 521 -32.72 43.14 0.49
CA GLU A 521 -32.78 44.60 0.75
C GLU A 521 -33.72 45.27 -0.27
N SER A 522 -35.03 45.03 -0.13
CA SER A 522 -36.07 45.93 -0.65
C SER A 522 -37.46 45.58 -0.08
N SER A 523 -37.72 45.94 1.18
CA SER A 523 -39.07 46.31 1.67
C SER A 523 -39.08 46.48 3.19
N LEU A 524 -39.45 47.70 3.60
CA LEU A 524 -39.79 48.21 4.94
C LEU A 524 -38.63 48.53 5.90
#